data_AF-A0A7C6VKY5-F1
#
_entry.id   AF-A0A7C6VKY5-F1
#
_cell.length_a   1.000
_cell.length_b   1.000
_cell.length_c   1.000
_cell.angle_alpha   90.00
_cell.angle_beta   90.00
_cell.angle_gamma   90.00
#
_symmetry.space_group_name_H-M   'P 1'
#
loop_
_entity.id
_entity.type
_entity.pdbx_description
1 polymer ?
#
loop_
_entity_poly.entity_id
_entity_poly.type
_entity_poly.pdbx_seq_one_letter_code
_entity_poly.pdbx_strand_id
1 'polypeptide(L)'
;MIRLHPPSSASTRRCLASGLFAALLATVAPSAHAQAPDDDARAAERARAEALEAEGKALRAEAEATYQATVPGCYERFLVNRCIDQAKKKRLETIQRARAVEAEARRITLAERQRAAAEAGARAAAPLTPAAPGALPAAPATTPPAPSADTRIAPAPEAERIRAEREAASRAAEAEAARARATTDAERATERRAAEEAAARRAQQAAEDRARYEERIRKYEEEQAQKKQ
;
A
#
# COMPACT_ATOMS: atom_id res chain seq x y z
N MET A 1 45.66 -31.18 10.21
CA MET A 1 45.48 -32.28 11.19
C MET A 1 45.08 -31.66 12.52
N ILE A 2 44.11 -32.28 13.20
CA ILE A 2 43.66 -32.03 14.59
C ILE A 2 42.68 -30.84 14.74
N ARG A 3 41.49 -30.92 15.35
CA ARG A 3 40.49 -31.95 15.69
C ARG A 3 39.19 -31.15 15.99
N LEU A 4 38.03 -31.64 15.55
CA LEU A 4 36.71 -31.19 16.04
C LEU A 4 36.44 -31.74 17.45
N HIS A 5 35.75 -30.97 18.31
CA HIS A 5 34.50 -31.37 18.99
C HIS A 5 33.94 -30.26 19.94
N PRO A 6 32.63 -29.95 19.89
CA PRO A 6 31.81 -29.46 21.02
C PRO A 6 31.22 -30.70 21.77
N PRO A 7 30.18 -30.66 22.66
CA PRO A 7 29.45 -29.58 23.36
C PRO A 7 29.30 -29.86 24.89
N SER A 8 28.67 -28.97 25.69
CA SER A 8 27.95 -29.41 26.91
C SER A 8 26.91 -28.41 27.44
N SER A 9 25.66 -28.83 27.26
CA SER A 9 24.48 -28.75 28.12
C SER A 9 24.58 -28.10 29.50
N ALA A 10 23.58 -27.26 29.83
CA ALA A 10 22.85 -27.36 31.10
C ALA A 10 21.48 -26.67 30.98
N SER A 11 20.45 -27.50 30.77
CA SER A 11 19.05 -27.16 30.92
C SER A 11 18.68 -27.28 32.40
N THR A 12 18.10 -26.24 32.99
CA THR A 12 17.55 -26.34 34.35
C THR A 12 16.06 -26.01 34.31
N ARG A 13 15.28 -27.09 34.27
CA ARG A 13 13.85 -27.10 34.61
C ARG A 13 13.71 -26.93 36.12
N ARG A 14 12.83 -26.05 36.58
CA ARG A 14 12.25 -26.13 37.93
C ARG A 14 10.73 -26.17 37.80
N CYS A 15 10.19 -27.37 37.94
CA CYS A 15 8.81 -27.62 38.32
C CYS A 15 8.74 -27.51 39.85
N LEU A 16 7.83 -26.69 40.37
CA LEU A 16 7.23 -26.88 41.69
C LEU A 16 5.73 -26.70 41.54
N ALA A 17 5.01 -27.73 41.94
CA ALA A 17 3.57 -27.88 41.85
C ALA A 17 2.89 -27.57 43.20
N SER A 18 1.57 -27.45 43.11
CA SER A 18 0.54 -27.63 44.14
C SER A 18 0.11 -26.44 44.99
N GLY A 19 -1.20 -26.18 44.92
CA GLY A 19 -1.97 -25.37 45.87
C GLY A 19 -3.39 -25.06 45.38
N LEU A 20 -4.29 -26.06 45.43
CA LEU A 20 -5.75 -25.88 45.35
C LEU A 20 -6.25 -24.97 46.51
N PHE A 21 -7.15 -24.01 46.25
CA PHE A 21 -8.47 -23.93 46.91
C PHE A 21 -9.36 -22.82 46.33
N ALA A 22 -10.66 -23.11 46.37
CA ALA A 22 -11.79 -22.39 45.80
C ALA A 22 -12.07 -21.00 46.42
N ALA A 23 -12.60 -20.07 45.62
CA ALA A 23 -13.69 -19.19 46.03
C ALA A 23 -14.37 -18.55 44.81
N LEU A 24 -15.63 -18.95 44.63
CA LEU A 24 -16.64 -18.39 43.77
C LEU A 24 -17.00 -16.97 44.25
N LEU A 25 -16.84 -15.95 43.40
CA LEU A 25 -17.56 -14.67 43.54
C LEU A 25 -17.74 -14.07 42.14
N ALA A 26 -18.94 -14.29 41.62
CA ALA A 26 -19.46 -13.62 40.44
C ALA A 26 -19.66 -12.13 40.75
N THR A 27 -18.72 -11.30 40.31
CA THR A 27 -18.97 -9.88 40.05
C THR A 27 -19.27 -9.74 38.55
N VAL A 28 -20.56 -9.60 38.23
CA VAL A 28 -21.03 -9.12 36.93
C VAL A 28 -20.59 -7.66 36.82
N ALA A 29 -19.40 -7.45 36.27
CA ALA A 29 -19.02 -6.17 35.70
C ALA A 29 -19.69 -6.05 34.32
N PRO A 30 -20.39 -4.96 34.00
CA PRO A 30 -20.86 -4.74 32.65
C PRO A 30 -19.63 -4.60 31.74
N SER A 31 -19.44 -5.59 30.89
CA SER A 31 -18.36 -5.67 29.90
C SER A 31 -18.51 -4.56 28.87
N ALA A 32 -17.96 -3.39 29.17
CA ALA A 32 -17.67 -2.31 28.22
C ALA A 32 -16.42 -2.61 27.35
N HIS A 33 -16.13 -3.89 27.07
CA HIS A 33 -14.90 -4.35 26.40
C HIS A 33 -15.16 -5.18 25.14
N ALA A 34 -16.32 -5.03 24.50
CA ALA A 34 -16.63 -5.77 23.27
C ALA A 34 -16.05 -5.14 21.97
N GLN A 35 -15.30 -4.04 22.06
CA GLN A 35 -14.62 -3.41 20.91
C GLN A 35 -13.08 -3.53 20.95
N ALA A 36 -12.50 -3.87 22.11
CA ALA A 36 -11.04 -3.95 22.30
C ALA A 36 -10.29 -5.03 21.47
N PRO A 37 -10.81 -6.27 21.29
CA PRO A 37 -9.98 -7.33 20.68
C PRO A 37 -9.71 -7.10 19.18
N ASP A 38 -10.57 -6.36 18.50
CA ASP A 38 -10.44 -6.10 17.05
C ASP A 38 -9.51 -4.90 16.79
N ASP A 39 -9.51 -3.89 17.66
CA ASP A 39 -8.60 -2.74 17.59
C ASP A 39 -7.15 -3.12 17.92
N ASP A 40 -6.94 -3.96 18.92
CA ASP A 40 -5.61 -4.48 19.28
C ASP A 40 -5.02 -5.34 18.15
N ALA A 41 -5.85 -6.17 17.50
CA ALA A 41 -5.44 -6.96 16.34
C ALA A 41 -5.06 -6.07 15.14
N ARG A 42 -5.83 -5.01 14.86
CA ARG A 42 -5.52 -4.02 13.81
C ARG A 42 -4.23 -3.26 14.12
N ALA A 43 -4.01 -2.87 15.37
CA ALA A 43 -2.77 -2.23 15.78
C ALA A 43 -1.56 -3.16 15.59
N ALA A 44 -1.70 -4.45 15.92
CA ALA A 44 -0.66 -5.45 15.68
C ALA A 44 -0.37 -5.69 14.19
N GLU A 45 -1.40 -5.74 13.32
CA GLU A 45 -1.22 -5.83 11.87
C GLU A 45 -0.47 -4.61 11.30
N ARG A 46 -0.81 -3.40 11.75
CA ARG A 46 -0.09 -2.17 11.37
C ARG A 46 1.37 -2.19 11.82
N ALA A 47 1.62 -2.53 13.07
CA ALA A 47 2.99 -2.62 13.60
C ALA A 47 3.82 -3.66 12.81
N ARG A 48 3.20 -4.76 12.39
CA ARG A 48 3.83 -5.76 11.52
C ARG A 48 4.15 -5.20 10.13
N ALA A 49 3.24 -4.43 9.53
CA ALA A 49 3.48 -3.79 8.24
C ALA A 49 4.63 -2.78 8.30
N GLU A 50 4.68 -1.96 9.36
CA GLU A 50 5.75 -0.99 9.61
C GLU A 50 7.11 -1.68 9.82
N ALA A 51 7.14 -2.78 10.59
CA ALA A 51 8.34 -3.57 10.79
C ALA A 51 8.88 -4.16 9.47
N LEU A 52 7.99 -4.72 8.64
CA LEU A 52 8.36 -5.25 7.33
C LEU A 52 8.85 -4.14 6.38
N GLU A 53 8.23 -2.95 6.43
CA GLU A 53 8.71 -1.81 5.65
C GLU A 53 10.11 -1.35 6.09
N ALA A 54 10.35 -1.29 7.40
CA ALA A 54 11.66 -0.96 7.95
C ALA A 54 12.72 -2.01 7.58
N GLU A 55 12.38 -3.29 7.64
CA GLU A 55 13.25 -4.40 7.22
C GLU A 55 13.59 -4.30 5.72
N GLY A 56 12.58 -4.07 4.86
CA GLY A 56 12.81 -3.88 3.43
C GLY A 56 13.75 -2.71 3.12
N LYS A 57 13.57 -1.57 3.81
CA LYS A 57 14.46 -0.41 3.72
C LYS A 57 15.88 -0.74 4.18
N ALA A 58 16.02 -1.45 5.31
CA ALA A 58 17.31 -1.87 5.84
C ALA A 58 18.05 -2.78 4.86
N LEU A 59 17.37 -3.75 4.26
CA LEU A 59 17.95 -4.65 3.24
C LEU A 59 18.42 -3.90 1.99
N ARG A 60 17.70 -2.84 1.56
CA ARG A 60 18.17 -1.99 0.46
C ARG A 60 19.41 -1.20 0.83
N ALA A 61 19.43 -0.61 2.02
CA ALA A 61 20.57 0.13 2.51
C ALA A 61 21.79 -0.79 2.64
N GLU A 62 21.61 -2.01 3.16
CA GLU A 62 22.65 -3.04 3.25
C GLU A 62 23.19 -3.44 1.86
N ALA A 63 22.29 -3.69 0.90
CA ALA A 63 22.68 -4.05 -0.46
C ALA A 63 23.53 -2.94 -1.11
N GLU A 64 23.15 -1.69 -0.91
CA GLU A 64 23.89 -0.54 -1.43
C GLU A 64 25.23 -0.36 -0.72
N ALA A 65 25.24 -0.38 0.61
CA ALA A 65 26.46 -0.24 1.42
C ALA A 65 27.47 -1.33 1.06
N THR A 66 27.02 -2.58 0.93
CA THR A 66 27.87 -3.72 0.55
C THR A 66 28.45 -3.54 -0.85
N TYR A 67 27.63 -3.09 -1.81
CA TYR A 67 28.09 -2.83 -3.16
C TYR A 67 29.14 -1.72 -3.19
N GLN A 68 28.87 -0.58 -2.54
CA GLN A 68 29.77 0.56 -2.46
C GLN A 68 31.10 0.21 -1.76
N ALA A 69 31.06 -0.63 -0.72
CA ALA A 69 32.27 -1.11 -0.06
C ALA A 69 33.08 -2.10 -0.92
N THR A 70 32.41 -2.90 -1.77
CA THR A 70 33.06 -3.98 -2.54
C THR A 70 33.68 -3.47 -3.84
N VAL A 71 33.02 -2.55 -4.54
CA VAL A 71 33.41 -2.11 -5.90
C VAL A 71 34.82 -1.49 -5.96
N PRO A 72 35.26 -0.63 -5.02
CA PRO A 72 36.61 -0.08 -5.04
C PRO A 72 37.68 -1.17 -5.06
N GLY A 73 37.52 -2.21 -4.25
CA GLY A 73 38.44 -3.36 -4.21
C GLY A 73 38.39 -4.24 -5.47
N CYS A 74 37.36 -4.13 -6.31
CA CYS A 74 37.32 -4.87 -7.58
C CYS A 74 38.29 -4.31 -8.62
N TYR A 75 38.63 -3.02 -8.57
CA TYR A 75 39.56 -2.41 -9.53
C TYR A 75 41.00 -2.88 -9.37
N GLU A 76 41.37 -3.32 -8.17
CA GLU A 76 42.71 -3.88 -7.87
C GLU A 76 42.87 -5.35 -8.34
N ARG A 77 41.82 -5.96 -8.91
CA ARG A 77 41.82 -7.39 -9.27
C ARG A 77 42.08 -7.59 -10.76
N PHE A 78 42.77 -8.67 -11.11
CA PHE A 78 43.01 -9.00 -12.52
C PHE A 78 41.72 -9.18 -13.35
N LEU A 79 40.67 -9.75 -12.76
CA LEU A 79 39.35 -9.93 -13.41
C LEU A 79 38.34 -8.90 -12.91
N VAL A 80 38.62 -7.61 -13.10
CA VAL A 80 37.79 -6.48 -12.64
C VAL A 80 36.32 -6.66 -13.03
N ASN A 81 36.04 -6.92 -14.31
CA ASN A 81 34.68 -7.05 -14.82
C ASN A 81 33.90 -8.17 -14.13
N ARG A 82 34.52 -9.35 -13.98
CA ARG A 82 33.92 -10.48 -13.27
C ARG A 82 33.63 -10.14 -11.79
N CYS A 83 34.53 -9.42 -11.13
CA CYS A 83 34.32 -8.98 -9.74
C CYS A 83 33.12 -8.04 -9.63
N ILE A 84 33.06 -7.02 -10.49
CA ILE A 84 31.96 -6.05 -10.51
C ILE A 84 30.63 -6.74 -10.82
N ASP A 85 30.60 -7.69 -11.76
CA ASP A 85 29.38 -8.42 -12.10
C ASP A 85 28.90 -9.30 -10.95
N GLN A 86 29.81 -9.93 -10.20
CA GLN A 86 29.46 -10.65 -8.98
C GLN A 86 28.92 -9.72 -7.88
N ALA A 87 29.51 -8.54 -7.71
CA ALA A 87 29.00 -7.54 -6.77
C ALA A 87 27.60 -7.04 -7.16
N LYS A 88 27.37 -6.76 -8.45
CA LYS A 88 26.05 -6.41 -8.99
C LYS A 88 25.04 -7.52 -8.76
N LYS A 89 25.42 -8.78 -9.01
CA LYS A 89 24.54 -9.94 -8.80
C LYS A 89 24.10 -10.04 -7.33
N LYS A 90 25.03 -9.93 -6.38
CA LYS A 90 24.72 -9.95 -4.94
C LYS A 90 23.83 -8.79 -4.52
N ARG A 91 24.06 -7.59 -5.06
CA ARG A 91 23.22 -6.41 -4.83
C ARG A 91 21.79 -6.67 -5.33
N LEU A 92 21.64 -7.19 -6.54
CA LEU A 92 20.34 -7.51 -7.13
C LEU A 92 19.59 -8.57 -6.32
N GLU A 93 20.25 -9.65 -5.90
CA GLU A 93 19.66 -10.69 -5.05
C GLU A 93 19.12 -10.10 -3.74
N THR A 94 19.89 -9.21 -3.10
CA THR A 94 19.45 -8.57 -1.85
C THR A 94 18.32 -7.57 -2.07
N ILE A 95 18.35 -6.79 -3.15
CA ILE A 95 17.25 -5.90 -3.54
C ILE A 95 15.97 -6.69 -3.85
N GLN A 96 16.07 -7.87 -4.47
CA GLN A 96 14.91 -8.73 -4.73
C GLN A 96 14.28 -9.23 -3.42
N ARG A 97 15.11 -9.65 -2.45
CA ARG A 97 14.62 -9.99 -1.10
C ARG A 97 13.92 -8.80 -0.43
N ALA A 98 14.53 -7.62 -0.48
CA ALA A 98 13.92 -6.38 0.04
C ALA A 98 12.56 -6.09 -0.61
N ARG A 99 12.44 -6.24 -1.94
CA ARG A 99 11.17 -6.07 -2.67
C ARG A 99 10.11 -7.07 -2.24
N ALA A 100 10.49 -8.32 -1.95
CA ALA A 100 9.54 -9.33 -1.48
C ALA A 100 8.95 -8.96 -0.12
N VAL A 101 9.79 -8.52 0.81
CA VAL A 101 9.38 -8.04 2.15
C VAL A 101 8.49 -6.80 2.04
N GLU A 102 8.87 -5.81 1.23
CA GLU A 102 8.05 -4.62 1.01
C GLU A 102 6.71 -4.92 0.35
N ALA A 103 6.65 -5.91 -0.55
CA ALA A 103 5.41 -6.34 -1.16
C ALA A 103 4.46 -6.98 -0.13
N GLU A 104 4.99 -7.62 0.92
CA GLU A 104 4.19 -8.10 2.04
C GLU A 104 3.66 -6.93 2.88
N ALA A 105 4.50 -5.97 3.25
CA ALA A 105 4.07 -4.76 3.96
C ALA A 105 2.95 -4.01 3.20
N ARG A 106 3.10 -3.86 1.88
CA ARG A 106 2.09 -3.24 1.00
C ARG A 106 0.80 -4.03 0.96
N ARG A 107 0.84 -5.36 0.96
CA ARG A 107 -0.35 -6.21 0.99
C ARG A 107 -1.16 -5.99 2.28
N ILE A 108 -0.50 -5.91 3.43
CA ILE A 108 -1.16 -5.64 4.72
C ILE A 108 -1.78 -4.24 4.70
N THR A 109 -1.01 -3.24 4.28
CA THR A 109 -1.47 -1.84 4.20
C THR A 109 -2.68 -1.67 3.27
N LEU A 110 -2.67 -2.36 2.12
CA LEU A 110 -3.79 -2.33 1.18
C LEU A 110 -5.05 -3.00 1.76
N ALA A 111 -4.89 -4.13 2.45
CA ALA A 111 -5.99 -4.80 3.13
C ALA A 111 -6.62 -3.89 4.19
N GLU A 112 -5.81 -3.19 4.99
CA GLU A 112 -6.32 -2.21 5.96
C GLU A 112 -7.09 -1.07 5.29
N ARG A 113 -6.54 -0.49 4.22
CA ARG A 113 -7.23 0.58 3.46
C ARG A 113 -8.55 0.12 2.86
N GLN A 114 -8.61 -1.11 2.35
CA GLN A 114 -9.84 -1.70 1.81
C GLN A 114 -10.89 -1.89 2.92
N ARG A 115 -10.50 -2.37 4.10
CA ARG A 115 -11.39 -2.47 5.27
C ARG A 115 -11.91 -1.09 5.68
N ALA A 116 -11.03 -0.10 5.81
CA ALA A 116 -11.42 1.26 6.18
C ALA A 116 -12.38 1.90 5.16
N ALA A 117 -12.16 1.67 3.86
CA ALA A 117 -13.05 2.13 2.80
C ALA A 117 -14.42 1.44 2.85
N ALA A 118 -14.47 0.13 3.14
CA ALA A 118 -15.71 -0.60 3.31
C ALA A 118 -16.50 -0.12 4.54
N GLU A 119 -15.83 0.13 5.66
CA GLU A 119 -16.45 0.69 6.88
C GLU A 119 -17.00 2.11 6.63
N ALA A 120 -16.24 2.96 5.92
CA ALA A 120 -16.70 4.30 5.55
C ALA A 120 -17.91 4.25 4.60
N GLY A 121 -17.90 3.35 3.61
CA GLY A 121 -19.02 3.13 2.70
C GLY A 121 -20.26 2.59 3.42
N ALA A 122 -20.09 1.67 4.37
CA ALA A 122 -21.18 1.16 5.21
C ALA A 122 -21.77 2.25 6.12
N ARG A 123 -20.94 3.14 6.68
CA ARG A 123 -21.41 4.31 7.45
C ARG A 123 -22.17 5.30 6.58
N ALA A 124 -21.79 5.49 5.31
CA ALA A 124 -22.51 6.35 4.38
C ALA A 124 -23.85 5.74 3.90
N ALA A 125 -23.95 4.40 3.86
CA ALA A 125 -25.16 3.68 3.49
C ALA A 125 -26.11 3.39 4.66
N ALA A 126 -25.67 3.59 5.91
CA ALA A 126 -26.50 3.42 7.08
C ALA A 126 -27.65 4.45 7.08
N PRO A 127 -28.93 4.02 7.16
CA PRO A 127 -30.04 4.95 7.28
C PRO A 127 -29.84 5.83 8.52
N LEU A 128 -30.03 7.14 8.37
CA LEU A 128 -30.16 8.07 9.49
C LEU A 128 -31.36 7.62 10.32
N THR A 129 -31.13 6.80 11.34
CA THR A 129 -32.16 6.48 12.33
C THR A 129 -32.45 7.77 13.08
N PRO A 130 -33.69 8.29 13.06
CA PRO A 130 -34.03 9.41 13.91
C PRO A 130 -33.80 8.97 15.35
N ALA A 131 -32.99 9.74 16.07
CA ALA A 131 -32.70 9.48 17.48
C ALA A 131 -34.02 9.25 18.23
N ALA A 132 -34.10 8.13 18.95
CA ALA A 132 -35.21 7.90 19.87
C ALA A 132 -35.29 9.10 20.84
N PRO A 133 -36.45 9.74 21.02
CA PRO A 133 -36.55 10.87 21.94
C PRO A 133 -36.22 10.35 23.34
N GLY A 134 -35.09 10.82 23.87
CA GLY A 134 -34.69 10.55 25.25
C GLY A 134 -35.82 10.97 26.18
N ALA A 135 -36.20 10.06 27.08
CA ALA A 135 -37.23 10.30 28.09
C ALA A 135 -36.83 11.50 28.95
N LEU A 136 -37.51 12.62 28.77
CA LEU A 136 -37.46 13.76 29.67
C LEU A 136 -38.25 13.40 30.95
N PRO A 137 -37.79 13.81 32.15
CA PRO A 137 -38.49 13.52 33.40
C PRO A 137 -39.89 14.16 33.41
N ALA A 138 -40.88 13.38 33.87
CA ALA A 138 -42.29 13.73 33.84
C ALA A 138 -42.59 15.03 34.62
N ALA A 139 -42.96 16.08 33.89
CA ALA A 139 -43.64 17.25 34.44
C ALA A 139 -45.16 16.98 34.50
N PRO A 140 -45.90 17.58 35.46
CA PRO A 140 -47.32 17.30 35.64
C PRO A 140 -48.15 17.73 34.41
N ALA A 141 -49.11 16.89 34.08
CA ALA A 141 -49.93 16.98 32.88
C ALA A 141 -50.81 18.23 32.86
N THR A 142 -50.41 19.23 32.08
CA THR A 142 -51.33 20.17 31.43
C THR A 142 -51.79 19.52 30.13
N THR A 143 -53.09 19.31 29.99
CA THR A 143 -53.74 18.73 28.80
C THR A 143 -53.26 19.44 27.53
N PRO A 144 -52.57 18.76 26.60
CA PRO A 144 -52.23 19.37 25.32
C PRO A 144 -53.52 19.61 24.53
N PRO A 145 -53.68 20.73 23.82
CA PRO A 145 -54.78 20.90 22.87
C PRO A 145 -54.73 19.77 21.83
N ALA A 146 -55.91 19.30 21.40
CA ALA A 146 -56.03 18.24 20.41
C ALA A 146 -55.21 18.55 19.14
N PRO A 147 -54.50 17.57 18.55
CA PRO A 147 -53.71 17.79 17.34
C PRO A 147 -54.64 18.28 16.22
N SER A 148 -54.33 19.45 15.67
CA SER A 148 -54.99 19.97 14.47
C SER A 148 -54.91 18.96 13.33
N ALA A 149 -56.03 18.72 12.64
CA ALA A 149 -56.14 17.79 11.53
C ALA A 149 -55.40 18.22 10.26
N ASP A 150 -54.78 19.42 10.24
CA ASP A 150 -53.91 19.85 9.15
C ASP A 150 -52.44 19.65 9.54
N THR A 151 -51.91 18.47 9.21
CA THR A 151 -50.51 18.07 9.44
C THR A 151 -49.58 18.51 8.30
N ARG A 152 -49.96 19.51 7.49
CA ARG A 152 -49.10 19.98 6.40
C ARG A 152 -48.06 20.96 6.94
N ILE A 153 -46.94 20.43 7.43
CA ILE A 153 -45.76 21.22 7.80
C ILE A 153 -45.10 21.71 6.50
N ALA A 154 -45.31 22.98 6.16
CA ALA A 154 -44.59 23.61 5.07
C ALA A 154 -43.09 23.71 5.44
N PRO A 155 -42.16 23.40 4.53
CA PRO A 155 -40.74 23.56 4.79
C PRO A 155 -40.43 25.03 5.13
N ALA A 156 -39.66 25.24 6.19
CA ALA A 156 -39.21 26.59 6.53
C ALA A 156 -38.34 27.14 5.39
N PRO A 157 -38.48 28.43 5.02
CA PRO A 157 -37.72 29.03 3.92
C PRO A 157 -36.20 28.93 4.14
N GLU A 158 -35.74 28.90 5.38
CA GLU A 158 -34.33 28.71 5.73
C GLU A 158 -33.83 27.29 5.40
N ALA A 159 -34.66 26.25 5.59
CA ALA A 159 -34.32 24.89 5.21
C ALA A 159 -34.24 24.71 3.68
N GLU A 160 -34.99 25.50 2.91
CA GLU A 160 -34.87 25.53 1.45
C GLU A 160 -33.58 26.23 1.01
N ARG A 161 -33.21 27.34 1.66
CA ARG A 161 -31.94 28.02 1.39
C ARG A 161 -30.72 27.13 1.64
N ILE A 162 -30.70 26.41 2.76
CA ILE A 162 -29.61 25.48 3.09
C ILE A 162 -29.54 24.33 2.07
N ARG A 163 -30.68 23.81 1.60
CA ARG A 163 -30.71 22.78 0.55
C ARG A 163 -30.15 23.32 -0.77
N ALA A 164 -30.59 24.50 -1.19
CA ALA A 164 -30.09 25.14 -2.41
C ALA A 164 -28.59 25.42 -2.36
N GLU A 165 -28.06 25.85 -1.20
CA GLU A 165 -26.62 26.07 -1.00
C GLU A 165 -25.82 24.76 -1.09
N ARG A 166 -26.30 23.68 -0.45
CA ARG A 166 -25.66 22.36 -0.52
C ARG A 166 -25.65 21.80 -1.94
N GLU A 167 -26.76 21.95 -2.67
CA GLU A 167 -26.84 21.54 -4.07
C GLU A 167 -25.90 22.36 -4.96
N ALA A 168 -25.80 23.67 -4.74
CA ALA A 168 -24.86 24.52 -5.45
C ALA A 168 -23.40 24.12 -5.17
N ALA A 169 -23.07 23.83 -3.90
CA ALA A 169 -21.76 23.33 -3.51
C ALA A 169 -21.43 21.96 -4.13
N SER A 170 -22.41 21.04 -4.16
CA SER A 170 -22.25 19.73 -4.81
C SER A 170 -21.98 19.87 -6.30
N ARG A 171 -22.77 20.69 -7.01
CA ARG A 171 -22.57 20.95 -8.45
C ARG A 171 -21.22 21.61 -8.73
N ALA A 172 -20.76 22.51 -7.87
CA ALA A 172 -19.44 23.13 -7.99
C ALA A 172 -18.31 22.10 -7.81
N ALA A 173 -18.41 21.25 -6.79
CA ALA A 173 -17.44 20.18 -6.55
C ALA A 173 -17.40 19.15 -7.68
N GLU A 174 -18.56 18.77 -8.23
CA GLU A 174 -18.64 17.87 -9.39
C GLU A 174 -18.02 18.50 -10.64
N ALA A 175 -18.26 19.79 -10.89
CA ALA A 175 -17.67 20.51 -12.01
C ALA A 175 -16.13 20.62 -11.87
N GLU A 176 -15.62 20.85 -10.66
CA GLU A 176 -14.20 20.86 -10.37
C GLU A 176 -13.57 19.47 -10.56
N ALA A 177 -14.20 18.42 -10.03
CA ALA A 177 -13.75 17.05 -10.22
C ALA A 177 -13.74 16.64 -11.71
N ALA A 178 -14.75 17.06 -12.48
CA ALA A 178 -14.80 16.83 -13.93
C ALA A 178 -13.66 17.53 -14.67
N ARG A 179 -13.35 18.79 -14.30
CA ARG A 179 -12.21 19.53 -14.86
C ARG A 179 -10.88 18.86 -14.53
N ALA A 180 -10.68 18.43 -13.28
CA ALA A 180 -9.47 17.73 -12.85
C ALA A 180 -9.27 16.38 -13.57
N ARG A 181 -10.36 15.65 -13.83
CA ARG A 181 -10.32 14.43 -14.66
C ARG A 181 -9.96 14.76 -16.10
N ALA A 182 -10.58 15.78 -16.69
CA ALA A 182 -10.30 16.20 -18.05
C ALA A 182 -8.84 16.63 -18.25
N THR A 183 -8.24 17.34 -17.29
CA THR A 183 -6.82 17.72 -17.33
C THR A 183 -5.92 16.49 -17.27
N THR A 184 -6.18 15.59 -16.31
CA THR A 184 -5.40 14.35 -16.15
C THR A 184 -5.51 13.45 -17.37
N ASP A 185 -6.69 13.34 -17.98
CA ASP A 185 -6.91 12.52 -19.17
C ASP A 185 -6.25 13.13 -20.41
N ALA A 186 -6.23 14.47 -20.51
CA ALA A 186 -5.49 15.18 -21.55
C ALA A 186 -3.98 14.94 -21.41
N GLU A 187 -3.43 15.09 -20.19
CA GLU A 187 -2.02 14.79 -19.90
C GLU A 187 -1.67 13.35 -20.27
N ARG A 188 -2.46 12.37 -19.80
CA ARG A 188 -2.25 10.96 -20.15
C ARG A 188 -2.33 10.71 -21.66
N ALA A 189 -3.21 11.41 -22.37
CA ALA A 189 -3.29 11.31 -23.83
C ALA A 189 -2.03 11.86 -24.52
N THR A 190 -1.46 12.96 -24.01
CA THR A 190 -0.19 13.50 -24.52
C THR A 190 0.97 12.55 -24.24
N GLU A 191 1.06 11.96 -23.05
CA GLU A 191 2.09 10.99 -22.69
C GLU A 191 2.02 9.74 -23.58
N ARG A 192 0.82 9.22 -23.84
CA ARG A 192 0.64 8.08 -24.76
C ARG A 192 1.15 8.39 -26.16
N ARG A 193 0.79 9.55 -26.72
CA ARG A 193 1.28 9.98 -28.04
C ARG A 193 2.80 10.11 -28.05
N ALA A 194 3.40 10.74 -27.04
CA ALA A 194 4.85 10.86 -26.94
C ALA A 194 5.54 9.48 -26.83
N ALA A 195 4.95 8.54 -26.10
CA ALA A 195 5.45 7.18 -25.98
C ALA A 195 5.36 6.39 -27.30
N GLU A 196 4.26 6.54 -28.03
CA GLU A 196 4.06 5.95 -29.36
C GLU A 196 5.08 6.50 -30.36
N GLU A 197 5.28 7.82 -30.40
CA GLU A 197 6.29 8.44 -31.25
C GLU A 197 7.72 8.00 -30.87
N ALA A 198 8.03 7.90 -29.57
CA ALA A 198 9.32 7.41 -29.13
C ALA A 198 9.53 5.93 -29.50
N ALA A 199 8.48 5.11 -29.44
CA ALA A 199 8.53 3.73 -29.92
C ALA A 199 8.73 3.66 -31.44
N ALA A 200 8.04 4.49 -32.22
CA ALA A 200 8.22 4.59 -33.66
C ALA A 200 9.66 5.00 -34.04
N ARG A 201 10.22 6.01 -33.36
CA ARG A 201 11.63 6.43 -33.55
C ARG A 201 12.60 5.29 -33.26
N ARG A 202 12.40 4.55 -32.16
CA ARG A 202 13.24 3.37 -31.84
C ARG A 202 13.12 2.26 -32.89
N ALA A 203 11.92 2.03 -33.42
CA ALA A 203 11.71 1.04 -34.46
C ALA A 203 12.41 1.42 -35.78
N GLN A 204 12.36 2.70 -36.15
CA GLN A 204 13.07 3.25 -37.32
C GLN A 204 14.59 3.13 -37.14
N GLN A 205 15.13 3.55 -36.01
CA GLN A 205 16.57 3.42 -35.71
C GLN A 205 17.02 1.96 -35.79
N ALA A 206 16.26 1.04 -35.19
CA ALA A 206 16.59 -0.39 -35.27
C ALA A 206 16.53 -0.93 -36.71
N ALA A 207 15.67 -0.39 -37.57
CA ALA A 207 15.62 -0.77 -38.99
C ALA A 207 16.82 -0.23 -39.76
N GLU A 208 17.20 1.03 -39.52
CA GLU A 208 18.40 1.64 -40.12
C GLU A 208 19.68 0.92 -39.70
N ASP A 209 19.79 0.55 -38.42
CA ASP A 209 20.94 -0.20 -37.90
C ASP A 209 21.05 -1.59 -38.54
N ARG A 210 19.91 -2.29 -38.74
CA ARG A 210 19.88 -3.56 -39.46
C ARG A 210 20.33 -3.40 -40.90
N ALA A 211 19.80 -2.40 -41.62
CA ALA A 211 20.18 -2.13 -43.00
C ALA A 211 21.68 -1.83 -43.13
N ARG A 212 22.22 -1.00 -42.22
CA ARG A 212 23.67 -0.71 -42.17
C ARG A 212 24.50 -1.96 -41.90
N TYR A 213 24.03 -2.85 -41.02
CA TYR A 213 24.71 -4.10 -40.72
C TYR A 213 24.72 -5.06 -41.93
N GLU A 214 23.57 -5.20 -42.61
CA GLU A 214 23.42 -6.02 -43.82
C GLU A 214 24.29 -5.50 -44.97
N GLU A 215 24.35 -4.18 -45.18
CA GLU A 215 25.23 -3.57 -46.18
C GLU A 215 26.71 -3.91 -45.92
N ARG A 216 27.13 -3.83 -44.65
CA ARG A 216 28.50 -4.17 -44.26
C ARG A 216 28.82 -5.66 -44.49
N ILE A 217 27.85 -6.54 -44.24
CA ILE A 217 28.00 -7.98 -44.55
C ILE A 217 28.19 -8.16 -46.06
N ARG A 218 27.31 -7.58 -46.88
CA ARG A 218 27.40 -7.72 -48.34
C ARG A 218 28.75 -7.23 -48.87
N LYS A 219 29.22 -6.08 -48.40
CA LYS A 219 30.53 -5.54 -48.78
C LYS A 219 31.67 -6.50 -48.40
N TYR A 220 31.62 -7.07 -47.20
CA TYR A 220 32.61 -8.04 -46.76
C TYR A 220 32.58 -9.31 -47.63
N GLU A 221 31.40 -9.80 -48.00
CA GLU A 221 31.24 -10.96 -48.89
C GLU A 221 31.79 -10.69 -50.30
N GLU A 222 31.53 -9.51 -50.87
CA GLU A 222 32.09 -9.06 -52.16
C GLU A 222 33.62 -8.99 -52.11
N GLU A 223 34.20 -8.39 -51.06
CA GLU A 223 35.66 -8.33 -50.88
C GLU A 223 36.27 -9.72 -50.73
N GLN A 224 35.59 -10.66 -50.07
CA GLN A 224 36.04 -12.05 -49.95
C GLN A 224 35.94 -12.80 -51.29
N ALA A 225 34.93 -12.53 -52.10
CA ALA A 225 34.79 -13.12 -53.42
C ALA A 225 35.89 -12.63 -54.38
N GLN A 226 36.21 -11.34 -54.36
CA GLN A 226 37.29 -10.75 -55.17
C GLN A 226 38.67 -11.29 -54.80
N LYS A 227 38.94 -11.57 -53.52
CA LYS A 227 40.22 -12.15 -53.06
C LYS A 227 40.42 -13.62 -53.43
N LYS A 228 39.34 -14.33 -53.82
CA LYS A 228 39.37 -15.75 -54.18
C LYS A 228 39.47 -15.99 -55.69
N GLN A 229 39.40 -14.93 -56.51
CA GLN A 229 39.61 -14.96 -57.96
C GLN A 229 41.05 -14.58 -58.28
#